data_AF-A0A914HNV0-F1
#
_entry.id   AF-A0A914HNV0-F1
#
_cell.length_a   1.000
_cell.length_b   1.000
_cell.length_c   1.000
_cell.angle_alpha   90.00
_cell.angle_beta   90.00
_cell.angle_gamma   90.00
#
_symmetry.space_group_name_H-M   'P 1'
#
loop_
_entity.id
_entity.type
_entity.pdbx_description
1 polymer ?
#
loop_
_entity_poly.entity_id
_entity_poly.type
_entity_poly.pdbx_seq_one_letter_code
_entity_poly.pdbx_strand_id
1 'polypeptide(L)'
;MKAELKRGGFKNSYKQEIDETVAKELGLSFTTINRWKRKLGQTTPNKHSHSEQKKLMKRYYEIKNQNPKTIDGDIAKMLKIGIDTLYRWKKQFKRQQFRSNSVDVEENAVANVQQIGKKSI
;
A
#
# COMPACT_ATOMS: atom_id res chain seq x y z
N MET A 1 -32.07 -2.05 -22.58
CA MET A 1 -30.85 -2.85 -22.30
C MET A 1 -29.93 -2.01 -21.42
N LYS A 2 -29.57 -2.49 -20.22
CA LYS A 2 -28.76 -1.72 -19.26
C LYS A 2 -27.29 -1.76 -19.68
N ALA A 3 -26.71 -0.61 -20.01
CA ALA A 3 -25.28 -0.46 -20.23
C ALA A 3 -24.57 -0.39 -18.86
N GLU A 4 -23.86 -1.44 -18.48
CA GLU A 4 -22.97 -1.40 -17.32
C GLU A 4 -21.66 -0.71 -17.71
N LEU A 5 -21.49 0.52 -17.23
CA LEU A 5 -20.21 1.21 -17.19
C LEU A 5 -19.25 0.45 -16.26
N LYS A 6 -18.40 -0.41 -16.85
CA LYS A 6 -17.31 -1.07 -16.12
C LYS A 6 -16.31 -0.02 -15.64
N ARG A 7 -16.19 0.08 -14.32
CA ARG A 7 -15.25 0.94 -13.59
C ARG A 7 -13.84 0.82 -14.18
N GLY A 8 -13.33 1.97 -14.63
CA GLY A 8 -11.99 2.11 -15.18
C GLY A 8 -10.90 1.65 -14.22
N GLY A 9 -10.16 0.64 -14.65
CA GLY A 9 -8.76 0.46 -14.33
C GLY A 9 -8.09 0.11 -15.64
N PHE A 10 -7.24 0.98 -16.16
CA PHE A 10 -6.30 0.63 -17.24
C PHE A 10 -5.38 -0.46 -16.69
N LYS A 11 -5.84 -1.70 -16.73
CA LYS A 11 -5.00 -2.89 -16.60
C LYS A 11 -4.28 -3.01 -17.94
N ASN A 12 -3.01 -3.42 -17.93
CA ASN A 12 -2.31 -3.86 -19.14
C ASN A 12 -3.12 -5.01 -19.77
N SER A 13 -4.11 -4.69 -20.61
CA SER A 13 -5.16 -5.63 -21.04
C SER A 13 -4.56 -6.76 -21.85
N TYR A 14 -3.62 -6.42 -22.73
CA TYR A 14 -2.94 -7.38 -23.60
C TYR A 14 -2.23 -8.53 -22.85
N LYS A 15 -1.50 -8.21 -21.76
CA LYS A 15 -0.78 -9.24 -20.98
C LYS A 15 -1.75 -10.12 -20.19
N GLN A 16 -2.90 -9.58 -19.77
CA GLN A 16 -3.94 -10.36 -19.09
C GLN A 16 -4.70 -11.26 -20.06
N GLU A 17 -5.02 -10.75 -21.25
CA GLU A 17 -5.69 -11.51 -22.32
C GLU A 17 -4.86 -12.71 -22.77
N ILE A 18 -3.54 -12.55 -22.94
CA ILE A 18 -2.63 -13.67 -23.23
C ILE A 18 -2.66 -14.69 -22.10
N ASP A 19 -2.55 -14.26 -20.84
CA ASP A 19 -2.51 -15.15 -19.69
C ASP A 19 -3.83 -15.91 -19.49
N GLU A 20 -4.95 -15.27 -19.80
CA GLU A 20 -6.27 -15.90 -19.80
C GLU A 20 -6.44 -16.90 -20.94
N THR A 21 -5.88 -16.61 -22.12
CA THR A 21 -5.92 -17.51 -23.27
C THR A 21 -5.08 -18.77 -23.00
N VAL A 22 -3.83 -18.59 -22.55
CA VAL A 22 -2.95 -19.68 -22.12
C VAL A 22 -3.57 -20.51 -21.00
N ALA A 23 -4.25 -19.86 -20.04
CA ALA A 23 -4.96 -20.58 -18.98
C ALA A 23 -6.08 -21.46 -19.54
N LYS A 24 -6.89 -20.96 -20.49
CA LYS A 24 -7.96 -21.72 -21.14
C LYS A 24 -7.44 -22.89 -21.95
N GLU A 25 -6.40 -22.68 -22.76
CA GLU A 25 -5.79 -23.73 -23.59
C GLU A 25 -5.21 -24.87 -22.74
N LEU A 26 -4.61 -24.53 -21.59
CA LEU A 26 -4.03 -25.51 -20.68
C LEU A 26 -5.05 -26.10 -19.70
N GLY A 27 -6.31 -25.66 -19.71
CA GLY A 27 -7.34 -26.08 -18.75
C GLY A 27 -7.02 -25.69 -17.30
N LEU A 28 -6.23 -24.63 -17.09
CA LEU A 28 -5.77 -24.18 -15.79
C LEU A 28 -6.49 -22.92 -15.34
N SER A 29 -6.50 -22.68 -14.03
CA SER A 29 -6.92 -21.40 -13.49
C SER A 29 -5.88 -20.30 -13.78
N PHE A 30 -6.35 -19.07 -14.00
CA PHE A 30 -5.48 -17.89 -14.11
C PHE A 30 -4.56 -17.72 -12.89
N THR A 31 -5.02 -18.12 -11.69
CA THR A 31 -4.23 -18.08 -10.46
C THR A 31 -3.05 -19.07 -10.51
N THR A 32 -3.22 -20.22 -11.15
CA THR A 32 -2.15 -21.21 -11.37
C THR A 32 -1.05 -20.65 -12.24
N ILE A 33 -1.40 -20.04 -13.38
CA ILE A 33 -0.44 -19.37 -14.28
C ILE A 33 0.35 -18.28 -13.55
N ASN A 34 -0.32 -17.43 -12.77
CA ASN A 34 0.36 -16.40 -11.98
C ASN A 34 1.30 -16.96 -10.92
N ARG A 35 0.94 -18.08 -10.27
CA ARG A 35 1.82 -18.75 -9.31
C ARG A 35 3.07 -19.31 -10.00
N TRP A 36 2.92 -19.87 -11.19
CA TRP A 36 4.07 -20.36 -11.98
C TRP A 36 4.97 -19.21 -12.43
N LYS A 37 4.41 -18.11 -12.91
CA LYS A 37 5.18 -16.90 -13.23
C LYS A 37 5.99 -16.38 -12.05
N ARG A 38 5.42 -16.41 -10.84
CA ARG A 38 6.15 -16.07 -9.60
C ARG A 38 7.30 -17.03 -9.33
N LYS A 39 7.08 -18.34 -9.45
CA LYS A 39 8.13 -19.36 -9.27
C LYS A 39 9.26 -19.23 -10.29
N LEU A 40 8.92 -18.83 -11.51
CA LEU A 40 9.87 -18.61 -12.60
C LEU A 40 10.48 -17.20 -12.61
N GLY A 41 10.19 -16.35 -11.61
CA GLY A 41 10.72 -14.98 -11.54
C GLY A 41 10.19 -14.01 -12.60
N GLN A 42 9.16 -14.39 -13.37
CA GLN A 42 8.57 -13.56 -14.44
C GLN A 42 7.59 -12.48 -13.93
N THR A 43 7.52 -12.28 -12.62
CA THR A 43 6.82 -11.14 -12.05
C THR A 43 7.68 -9.90 -12.15
N THR A 44 7.07 -8.78 -12.53
CA THR A 44 7.74 -7.48 -12.45
C THR A 44 8.12 -7.21 -11.00
N PRO A 45 9.41 -6.98 -10.68
CA PRO A 45 9.81 -6.61 -9.34
C PRO A 45 9.09 -5.32 -8.93
N ASN A 46 8.70 -5.23 -7.66
CA ASN A 46 8.19 -3.97 -7.13
C ASN A 46 9.29 -2.92 -7.30
N LYS A 47 9.00 -1.80 -7.99
CA LYS A 47 9.96 -0.72 -8.24
C LYS A 47 10.54 -0.10 -6.96
N HIS A 48 9.83 -0.25 -5.84
CA HIS A 48 10.28 0.24 -4.54
C HIS A 48 10.09 -0.85 -3.49
N SER A 49 11.13 -1.08 -2.71
CA SER A 49 11.05 -1.90 -1.51
C SER A 49 10.19 -1.23 -0.42
N HIS A 50 9.72 -2.00 0.55
CA HIS A 50 8.95 -1.46 1.67
C HIS A 50 9.78 -0.48 2.53
N SER A 51 11.10 -0.71 2.66
CA SER A 51 12.02 0.19 3.36
C SER A 51 12.15 1.53 2.63
N GLU A 52 12.32 1.52 1.31
CA GLU A 52 12.36 2.74 0.50
C GLU A 52 11.04 3.50 0.55
N GLN A 53 9.90 2.80 0.47
CA GLN A 53 8.59 3.40 0.64
C GLN A 53 8.50 4.18 1.96
N LYS A 54 8.93 3.59 3.08
CA LYS A 54 8.92 4.26 4.40
C LYS A 54 9.82 5.49 4.41
N LYS A 55 11.04 5.40 3.86
CA LYS A 55 11.99 6.53 3.78
C LYS A 55 11.40 7.67 2.96
N LEU A 56 10.81 7.37 1.80
CA LEU A 56 10.19 8.37 0.92
C LEU A 56 8.96 9.02 1.58
N MET A 57 8.14 8.26 2.31
CA MET A 57 7.01 8.82 3.04
C MET A 57 7.44 9.71 4.20
N LYS A 58 8.49 9.34 4.94
CA LYS A 58 9.05 10.23 5.98
C LYS A 58 9.48 11.57 5.38
N ARG A 59 10.21 11.53 4.26
CA ARG A 59 10.67 12.74 3.56
C ARG A 59 9.52 13.58 3.00
N TYR A 60 8.44 12.95 2.52
CA TYR A 60 7.22 13.65 2.11
C TYR A 60 6.64 14.49 3.27
N TYR A 61 6.52 13.90 4.47
CA TYR A 61 5.99 14.63 5.62
C TYR A 61 6.93 15.72 6.13
N GLU A 62 8.26 15.51 6.06
CA GLU A 62 9.25 16.55 6.37
C GLU A 62 9.08 17.78 5.45
N ILE A 63 8.97 17.56 4.13
CA ILE A 63 8.73 18.64 3.15
C ILE A 63 7.40 19.33 3.41
N LYS A 64 6.34 18.55 3.70
CA LYS A 64 5.02 19.13 4.00
C LYS A 64 4.97 19.90 5.31
N ASN A 65 5.75 19.51 6.30
CA ASN A 65 5.84 20.22 7.57
C ASN A 65 6.59 21.56 7.39
N GLN A 66 7.65 21.57 6.59
CA GLN A 66 8.40 22.78 6.27
C GLN A 66 7.59 23.75 5.39
N ASN A 67 6.87 23.22 4.39
CA ASN A 67 6.11 24.02 3.45
C ASN A 67 4.69 23.45 3.24
N PRO A 68 3.72 23.86 4.09
CA PRO A 68 2.36 23.33 4.02
C PRO A 68 1.64 23.58 2.69
N LYS A 69 2.03 24.62 1.94
CA LYS A 69 1.42 25.01 0.66
C LYS A 69 1.95 24.23 -0.55
N THR A 70 3.04 23.46 -0.43
CA THR A 70 3.63 22.73 -1.58
C THR A 70 2.65 21.69 -2.13
N ILE A 71 2.43 21.63 -3.43
CA ILE A 71 1.44 20.72 -4.03
C ILE A 71 2.00 19.29 -4.03
N ASP A 72 1.16 18.29 -3.75
CA ASP A 72 1.56 16.87 -3.68
C ASP A 72 2.23 16.41 -5.00
N GLY A 73 1.82 16.95 -6.14
CA GLY A 73 2.43 16.67 -7.45
C GLY A 73 3.88 17.13 -7.57
N ASP A 74 4.23 18.27 -6.98
CA ASP A 74 5.61 18.76 -6.99
C ASP A 74 6.49 17.93 -6.06
N ILE A 75 5.96 17.53 -4.92
CA ILE A 75 6.66 16.62 -4.00
C ILE A 75 6.87 15.25 -4.68
N ALA A 76 5.88 14.74 -5.42
CA ALA A 76 6.01 13.50 -6.17
C ALA A 76 7.15 13.56 -7.21
N LYS A 77 7.25 14.68 -7.94
CA LYS A 77 8.36 14.94 -8.89
C LYS A 77 9.70 15.00 -8.16
N MET A 78 9.79 15.72 -7.04
CA MET A 78 11.01 15.80 -6.22
C MET A 78 11.47 14.43 -5.72
N LEU A 79 10.52 13.58 -5.32
CA LEU A 79 10.77 12.23 -4.83
C LEU A 79 10.91 11.18 -5.96
N LYS A 80 10.81 11.59 -7.23
CA LYS A 80 10.85 10.72 -8.43
C LYS A 80 9.88 9.55 -8.36
N ILE A 81 8.68 9.80 -7.83
CA ILE A 81 7.59 8.82 -7.74
C ILE A 81 6.37 9.30 -8.53
N GLY A 82 5.60 8.36 -9.07
CA GLY A 82 4.31 8.69 -9.70
C GLY A 82 3.33 9.27 -8.68
N ILE A 83 2.53 10.25 -9.10
CA ILE A 83 1.55 10.90 -8.21
C ILE A 83 0.51 9.91 -7.65
N ASP A 84 0.09 8.92 -8.45
CA ASP A 84 -0.80 7.85 -8.01
C ASP A 84 -0.16 6.95 -6.95
N THR A 85 1.13 6.67 -7.10
CA THR A 85 1.91 5.91 -6.13
C THR A 85 1.99 6.65 -4.80
N LEU A 86 2.25 7.97 -4.85
CA LEU A 86 2.24 8.83 -3.67
C LEU A 86 0.88 8.81 -2.96
N TYR A 87 -0.23 8.96 -3.68
CA TYR A 87 -1.57 8.91 -3.08
C TYR A 87 -1.88 7.56 -2.42
N ARG A 88 -1.52 6.45 -3.09
CA ARG A 88 -1.69 5.10 -2.53
C ARG A 88 -0.89 4.92 -1.25
N TRP A 89 0.38 5.34 -1.26
CA TRP A 89 1.25 5.23 -0.10
C TRP A 89 0.79 6.13 1.05
N LYS A 90 0.35 7.36 0.79
CA LYS A 90 -0.24 8.25 1.80
C LYS A 90 -1.44 7.62 2.50
N LYS A 91 -2.33 6.97 1.73
CA LYS A 91 -3.48 6.24 2.28
C LYS A 91 -3.04 5.05 3.14
N GLN A 92 -2.04 4.29 2.71
CA GLN A 92 -1.50 3.17 3.48
C GLN A 92 -0.81 3.62 4.77
N PHE A 93 0.00 4.68 4.71
CA PHE A 93 0.76 5.20 5.83
C PHE A 93 -0.15 5.72 6.95
N LYS A 94 -1.21 6.46 6.60
CA LYS A 94 -2.24 6.87 7.57
C LYS A 94 -2.84 5.68 8.30
N ARG A 95 -3.22 4.62 7.60
CA ARG A 95 -3.80 3.40 8.21
C ARG A 95 -2.83 2.68 9.15
N GLN A 96 -1.52 2.75 8.87
CA GLN A 96 -0.51 2.16 9.75
C GLN A 96 -0.32 2.98 11.03
N GLN A 97 -0.28 4.32 10.93
CA GLN A 97 -0.22 5.21 12.10
C GLN A 97 -1.42 5.01 13.04
N PHE A 98 -2.63 4.89 12.50
CA PHE A 98 -3.83 4.61 13.32
C PHE A 98 -3.80 3.22 13.99
N ARG A 99 -3.15 2.23 13.37
CA ARG A 99 -3.00 0.89 13.95
C ARG A 99 -1.90 0.80 15.00
N SER A 100 -0.84 1.60 14.87
CA SER A 100 0.20 1.70 15.91
C SER A 100 -0.34 2.42 17.14
N ASN A 101 -1.02 3.55 16.95
CA ASN A 101 -1.58 4.33 18.07
C ASN A 101 -2.71 3.61 18.83
N SER A 102 -3.39 2.61 18.25
CA SER A 102 -4.42 1.85 18.97
C SER A 102 -3.84 0.81 19.93
N VAL A 103 -2.61 0.32 19.68
CA VAL A 103 -1.95 -0.67 20.57
C VAL A 103 -1.37 0.03 21.80
N ASP A 104 -0.82 1.24 21.63
CA ASP A 104 -0.24 2.01 22.73
C ASP A 104 -1.27 2.52 23.75
N VAL A 105 -2.55 2.65 23.36
CA VAL A 105 -3.64 3.07 24.27
C VAL A 105 -4.10 1.91 25.16
N GLU A 106 -4.13 0.68 24.63
CA GLU A 106 -4.49 -0.50 25.44
C GLU A 106 -3.39 -0.88 26.43
N GLU A 107 -2.11 -0.77 26.05
CA GLU A 107 -0.99 -1.10 26.94
C GLU A 107 -0.84 -0.08 28.09
N ASN A 108 -1.08 1.21 27.83
CA ASN A 108 -1.12 2.24 28.88
C ASN A 108 -2.36 2.15 29.79
N ALA A 109 -3.52 1.73 29.26
CA ALA A 109 -4.71 1.51 30.07
C ALA A 109 -4.52 0.33 31.05
N VAL A 110 -3.87 -0.75 30.62
CA VAL A 110 -3.58 -1.91 31.46
C VAL A 110 -2.51 -1.60 32.52
N ALA A 111 -1.50 -0.80 32.19
CA ALA A 111 -0.48 -0.36 33.15
C ALA A 111 -1.04 0.56 34.26
N ASN A 112 -2.04 1.40 33.94
CA ASN A 112 -2.63 2.31 34.92
C ASN A 112 -3.61 1.60 35.89
N VAL A 113 -4.26 0.51 35.45
CA VAL A 113 -5.10 -0.33 36.32
C VAL A 113 -4.27 -1.11 37.36
N GLN A 114 -3.03 -1.48 37.04
CA GLN A 114 -2.15 -2.22 37.98
C GLN A 114 -1.51 -1.36 39.08
N GLN A 115 -1.49 -0.03 38.92
CA GLN A 115 -0.93 0.90 39.91
C GLN A 115 -1.92 1.28 41.03
N ILE A 116 -3.23 1.23 40.76
CA ILE A 116 -4.27 1.63 41.72
C ILE A 116 -4.50 0.55 42.80
N GLY A 117 -4.14 -0.71 42.54
CA GLY A 117 -4.29 -1.82 43.49
C GLY A 117 -3.17 -2.00 44.51
N LYS A 118 -2.13 -1.16 44.54
CA LYS A 118 -0.94 -1.34 45.42
C LYS A 118 -0.75 -0.25 46.48
N LYS A 119 -1.74 0.62 46.70
CA LYS A 119 -1.66 1.75 47.66
C LYS A 119 -2.61 1.65 48.87
N SER A 120 -3.16 0.47 49.14
CA SER A 120 -3.81 0.20 50.42
C SER A 120 -3.25 -1.09 51.00
N ILE A 121 -2.34 -0.94 51.97
CA ILE A 121 -2.25 -1.63 53.27
C ILE A 121 -1.09 -0.98 54.02
#